data_AF-A0A6V7HZ60-F1
#
_entry.id   AF-A0A6V7HZ60-F1
#
_cell.length_a   1.000
_cell.length_b   1.000
_cell.length_c   1.000
_cell.angle_alpha   90.00
_cell.angle_beta   90.00
_cell.angle_gamma   90.00
#
_symmetry.space_group_name_H-M   'P 1'
#
loop_
_entity.id
_entity.type
_entity.pdbx_description
1 polymer ?
#
loop_
_entity_poly.entity_id
_entity_poly.type
_entity_poly.pdbx_seq_one_letter_code
_entity_poly.pdbx_strand_id
1 'polypeptide(L)' 'EFACNGTVIEHPEYGEVLQLQGDQRENICQWLTKSGLAKPDQLKVHGF' A
#
# COMPACT_ATOMS: atom_id res chain seq x y z
N GLU A 1 -5.14 -1.99 12.96
CA GLU A 1 -5.81 -0.81 12.37
C GLU A 1 -6.39 -1.01 10.97
N PHE A 2 -6.03 -2.06 10.22
CA PHE A 2 -6.64 -2.30 8.89
C PHE A 2 -7.74 -3.37 8.88
N ALA A 3 -7.76 -4.27 9.88
CA ALA A 3 -8.72 -5.37 10.03
C ALA A 3 -9.00 -6.16 8.73
N CYS A 4 -7.99 -6.25 7.87
CA CYS A 4 -8.06 -6.90 6.56
C CYS A 4 -6.98 -7.99 6.47
N ASN A 5 -7.23 -8.99 5.63
CA ASN A 5 -6.17 -9.93 5.27
C ASN A 5 -5.24 -9.29 4.24
N GLY A 6 -3.98 -9.72 4.24
CA GLY A 6 -3.00 -9.33 3.25
C GLY A 6 -2.12 -10.49 2.84
N THR A 7 -1.56 -10.41 1.64
CA THR A 7 -0.59 -11.37 1.11
C THR A 7 0.57 -10.64 0.45
N VAL A 8 1.74 -11.25 0.48
CA VAL A 8 2.88 -10.81 -0.30
C VAL A 8 2.96 -11.67 -1.56
N ILE A 9 3.07 -11.03 -2.72
CA ILE A 9 3.14 -11.70 -4.02
C ILE A 9 4.30 -11.15 -4.84
N GLU A 10 4.85 -11.96 -5.73
CA GLU A 10 5.86 -11.53 -6.68
C GLU A 10 5.18 -11.12 -8.00
N HIS A 11 5.32 -9.85 -8.36
CA HIS A 11 4.84 -9.28 -9.62
C HIS A 11 5.98 -9.22 -10.63
N PRO A 12 5.80 -9.71 -11.87
CA PRO A 12 6.86 -9.78 -12.87
C PRO A 12 7.48 -8.42 -13.25
N GLU A 13 6.72 -7.32 -13.12
CA GLU A 13 7.20 -5.96 -13.42
C GLU A 13 7.65 -5.18 -12.16
N TYR A 14 7.00 -5.39 -11.02
CA TYR A 14 7.17 -4.54 -9.82
C TYR A 14 7.93 -5.24 -8.69
N GLY A 15 8.28 -6.51 -8.86
CA GLY A 15 8.91 -7.33 -7.82
C GLY A 15 7.94 -7.68 -6.70
N GLU A 16 8.41 -7.65 -5.46
CA GLU A 16 7.60 -8.00 -4.30
C GLU A 16 6.52 -6.93 -4.01
N VAL A 17 5.27 -7.35 -3.99
CA VAL A 17 4.09 -6.48 -3.80
C VAL A 17 3.26 -6.98 -2.62
N LEU A 18 2.91 -6.05 -1.72
CA LEU A 18 1.96 -6.30 -0.64
C LEU A 18 0.52 -6.01 -1.13
N GLN A 19 -0.32 -7.03 -1.13
CA GLN A 19 -1.75 -6.93 -1.47
C GLN A 19 -2.61 -6.99 -0.21
N LEU A 20 -3.55 -6.06 -0.05
CA LEU A 20 -4.53 -6.05 1.05
C LEU A 20 -5.95 -6.25 0.51
N GLN A 21 -6.82 -6.87 1.31
CA GLN A 21 -8.25 -7.01 1.00
C GLN A 21 -9.03 -5.73 1.30
N GLY A 22 -9.98 -5.40 0.42
CA GLY A 22 -10.83 -4.21 0.52
C GLY A 22 -10.11 -2.93 0.08
N ASP A 23 -10.81 -1.81 0.18
CA ASP A 23 -10.22 -0.51 -0.11
C ASP A 23 -9.48 0.03 1.12
N GLN A 24 -8.16 0.09 1.03
CA GLN A 24 -7.27 0.55 2.10
C GLN A 24 -6.36 1.68 1.65
N ARG A 25 -6.66 2.34 0.52
CA ARG A 25 -5.75 3.29 -0.14
C ARG A 25 -5.32 4.44 0.76
N GLU A 26 -6.28 5.04 1.49
CA GLU A 26 -6.03 6.17 2.39
C GLU A 26 -5.23 5.72 3.62
N ASN A 27 -5.61 4.57 4.17
CA ASN A 27 -4.96 4.01 5.35
C ASN A 27 -3.49 3.64 5.05
N ILE A 28 -3.20 3.05 3.89
CA ILE A 28 -1.82 2.73 3.48
C ILE A 28 -1.02 4.01 3.25
N CYS A 29 -1.58 5.02 2.58
CA CYS A 29 -0.86 6.29 2.35
C CYS A 29 -0.48 6.97 3.68
N GLN A 30 -1.41 7.00 4.63
CA GLN A 30 -1.13 7.53 5.96
C GLN A 30 -0.09 6.71 6.70
N TRP A 31 -0.18 5.38 6.64
CA TRP A 31 0.76 4.48 7.30
C TRP A 31 2.18 4.64 6.74
N LEU A 32 2.37 4.62 5.41
CA LEU A 32 3.67 4.79 4.76
C LEU A 32 4.32 6.13 5.10
N THR A 33 3.52 7.21 5.15
CA THR A 33 4.01 8.54 5.50
C THR A 33 4.36 8.63 6.99
N LYS A 34 3.52 8.11 7.89
CA LYS A 34 3.76 8.10 9.35
C LYS A 34 4.97 7.25 9.73
N SER A 35 5.18 6.13 9.03
CA SER A 35 6.34 5.25 9.22
C SER A 35 7.63 5.81 8.61
N GLY A 36 7.55 6.90 7.82
CA GLY A 36 8.72 7.50 7.17
C GLY A 36 9.30 6.66 6.02
N LEU A 37 8.55 5.67 5.52
CA LEU A 37 8.98 4.78 4.44
C LEU A 37 8.86 5.45 3.06
N ALA A 38 7.91 6.38 2.93
CA ALA A 38 7.71 7.14 1.70
C ALA A 38 7.27 8.56 2.04
N LYS A 39 7.65 9.51 1.17
CA LYS A 39 7.13 10.88 1.24
C LYS A 39 5.82 10.99 0.46
N PRO A 40 4.94 11.95 0.78
CA PRO A 40 3.64 12.11 0.12
C PRO A 40 3.73 12.30 -1.41
N ASP A 41 4.81 12.91 -1.91
CA ASP A 41 5.07 13.13 -3.34
C ASP A 41 5.42 11.84 -4.10
N GLN A 42 5.96 10.85 -3.40
CA GLN A 42 6.31 9.53 -3.94
C GLN A 42 5.11 8.57 -3.96
N LEU A 43 4.04 8.87 -3.23
CA LEU A 43 2.84 8.04 -3.17
C LEU A 43 1.92 8.37 -4.35
N LYS A 44 1.58 7.35 -5.13
CA LYS A 44 0.62 7.44 -6.24
C LYS A 44 -0.56 6.52 -5.94
N VAL A 45 -1.74 7.12 -5.76
CA VAL A 45 -3.00 6.39 -5.56
C VAL A 45 -3.67 6.23 -6.92
N HIS A 46 -3.90 4.98 -7.31
CA HIS A 46 -4.58 4.62 -8.55
C HIS A 46 -5.90 3.91 -8.22
N GLY A 47 -6.99 4.32 -8.87
CA GLY A 47 -8.34 3.78 -8.63
C GLY A 47 -9.36 4.88 -8.31
N PHE A 48 -10.65 4.55 -8.44
CA PHE A 48 -11.80 5.38 -8.04
C PHE A 48 -12.39 4.89 -6.73
#